data_AF-A0A2E3ASJ3-F1
#
_entry.id   AF-A0A2E3ASJ3-F1
#
_cell.length_a   1.000
_cell.length_b   1.000
_cell.length_c   1.000
_cell.angle_alpha   90.00
_cell.angle_beta   90.00
_cell.angle_gamma   90.00
#
_symmetry.space_group_name_H-M   'P 1'
#
loop_
_entity.id
_entity.type
_entity.pdbx_description
1 polymer ?
#
loop_
_entity_poly.entity_id
_entity_poly.type
_entity_poly.pdbx_seq_one_letter_code
_entity_poly.pdbx_strand_id
1 'polypeptide(L)'
;MKPFVAILTNGNPEHIGLALPAILLSFLAIWLLRGRGWALVYVALIPFLNWSFGVIPEFQIVAPTNTGLTAQGVSLHPMTMVTGMVFVIRDFVQREMGHRVLLVMAMAIAWSFYYAWPVIALASGIAFAISEGVDWLMFTFTKYRLSTRILLSSALAAPVDTTVFLYGADLAKQMELGMDPGNSLHVWNWIVFVIGKMVGAVIVSAVIRRRENLGLVDPAAA
;
A
#
# COMPACT_ATOMS: atom_id res chain seq x y z
N MET A 1 -15.36 2.40 26.30
CA MET A 1 -15.56 3.57 25.39
C MET A 1 -14.29 4.38 25.15
N LYS A 2 -13.50 4.76 26.17
CA LYS A 2 -12.24 5.54 26.00
C LYS A 2 -11.23 5.01 24.96
N PRO A 3 -10.96 3.69 24.81
CA PRO A 3 -9.97 3.23 23.83
C PRO A 3 -10.45 3.36 22.38
N PHE A 4 -11.75 3.20 22.13
CA PHE A 4 -12.31 3.25 20.78
C PHE A 4 -12.35 4.67 20.23
N VAL A 5 -12.67 5.64 21.10
CA VAL A 5 -12.61 7.07 20.77
C VAL A 5 -11.19 7.48 20.43
N ALA A 6 -10.20 7.05 21.22
CA ALA A 6 -8.80 7.38 20.98
C ALA A 6 -8.30 6.84 19.63
N ILE A 7 -8.73 5.64 19.21
CA ILE A 7 -8.37 5.09 17.89
C ILE A 7 -8.96 5.95 16.77
N LEU A 8 -10.23 6.35 16.88
CA LEU A 8 -10.92 7.11 15.84
C LEU A 8 -10.45 8.57 15.71
N THR A 9 -9.79 9.09 16.74
CA THR A 9 -9.37 10.49 16.78
C THR A 9 -7.87 10.68 16.83
N ASN A 10 -7.08 9.63 16.60
CA ASN A 10 -5.63 9.65 16.71
C ASN A 10 -5.15 10.18 18.08
N GLY A 11 -5.80 9.73 19.15
CA GLY A 11 -5.46 10.10 20.54
C GLY A 11 -6.04 11.41 21.03
N ASN A 12 -6.73 12.21 20.20
CA ASN A 12 -7.30 13.52 20.56
C ASN A 12 -8.82 13.45 20.74
N PRO A 13 -9.37 13.24 21.96
CA PRO A 13 -10.80 12.94 22.14
C PRO A 13 -11.72 14.09 21.70
N GLU A 14 -11.25 15.34 21.73
CA GLU A 14 -11.99 16.51 21.24
C GLU A 14 -12.35 16.44 19.74
N HIS A 15 -11.58 15.71 18.93
CA HIS A 15 -11.84 15.63 17.49
C HIS A 15 -12.98 14.69 17.12
N ILE A 16 -13.59 13.99 18.08
CA ILE A 16 -14.66 13.02 17.79
C ILE A 16 -15.85 13.65 17.07
N GLY A 17 -16.15 14.92 17.38
CA GLY A 17 -17.22 15.67 16.72
C GLY A 17 -17.00 15.89 15.23
N LEU A 18 -15.76 15.84 14.76
CA LEU A 18 -15.39 15.97 13.33
C LEU A 18 -15.03 14.61 12.71
N ALA A 19 -14.35 13.75 13.46
CA ALA A 19 -13.91 12.44 12.99
C ALA A 19 -15.08 11.50 12.70
N LEU A 20 -16.12 11.46 13.56
CA LEU A 20 -17.28 10.58 13.34
C LEU A 20 -18.03 10.96 12.05
N PRO A 21 -18.40 12.24 11.83
CA PRO A 21 -19.01 12.66 10.57
C PRO A 21 -18.10 12.40 9.37
N ALA A 22 -16.79 12.66 9.47
CA ALA A 22 -15.86 12.40 8.37
C ALA A 22 -15.80 10.92 7.98
N ILE A 23 -15.83 10.01 8.96
CA ILE A 23 -15.87 8.56 8.71
C ILE A 23 -17.20 8.15 8.06
N LEU A 24 -18.32 8.67 8.57
CA LEU A 24 -19.64 8.41 7.98
C LEU A 24 -19.74 8.94 6.55
N LEU A 25 -19.20 10.14 6.29
CA LEU A 25 -19.11 10.72 4.95
C LEU A 25 -18.20 9.90 4.04
N SER A 26 -17.09 9.37 4.57
CA SER A 26 -16.20 8.48 3.82
C SER A 26 -16.93 7.20 3.43
N PHE A 27 -17.68 6.58 4.35
CA PHE A 27 -18.49 5.40 4.08
C PHE A 27 -19.58 5.68 3.03
N LEU A 28 -20.29 6.80 3.18
CA LEU A 28 -21.31 7.24 2.23
C LEU A 28 -20.69 7.49 0.84
N ALA A 29 -19.53 8.14 0.77
CA ALA A 29 -18.81 8.40 -0.47
C ALA A 29 -18.42 7.08 -1.17
N ILE A 30 -17.87 6.11 -0.42
CA ILE A 30 -17.52 4.78 -0.97
C ILE A 30 -18.78 4.11 -1.54
N TRP A 31 -19.88 4.13 -0.79
CA TRP A 31 -21.15 3.56 -1.22
C TRP A 31 -21.70 4.24 -2.48
N LEU A 32 -21.69 5.57 -2.54
CA LEU A 32 -22.12 6.36 -3.71
C LEU A 32 -21.24 6.10 -4.94
N LEU A 33 -19.93 5.88 -4.73
CA LEU A 33 -19.00 5.54 -5.80
C LEU A 33 -19.15 4.09 -6.30
N ARG A 34 -20.08 3.31 -5.73
CA ARG A 34 -20.31 1.87 -5.96
C ARG A 34 -19.21 0.96 -5.41
N GLY A 35 -18.40 1.44 -4.46
CA GLY A 35 -17.47 0.60 -3.73
C GLY A 35 -18.21 -0.24 -2.68
N ARG A 36 -17.90 -1.54 -2.60
CA ARG A 36 -18.42 -2.42 -1.55
C ARG A 36 -17.29 -2.77 -0.56
N GLY A 37 -17.27 -4.01 -0.08
CA GLY A 37 -16.37 -4.44 0.99
C GLY A 37 -14.89 -4.19 0.70
N TRP A 38 -14.43 -4.44 -0.54
CA TRP A 38 -13.01 -4.28 -0.88
C TRP A 38 -12.56 -2.82 -0.82
N ALA A 39 -13.41 -1.87 -1.24
CA ALA A 39 -13.10 -0.45 -1.19
C ALA A 39 -12.97 0.04 0.26
N LEU A 40 -13.83 -0.44 1.16
CA LEU A 40 -13.76 -0.14 2.60
C LEU A 40 -12.47 -0.68 3.23
N VAL A 41 -12.14 -1.94 2.93
CA VAL A 41 -10.89 -2.55 3.40
C VAL A 41 -9.69 -1.75 2.88
N TYR A 42 -9.69 -1.37 1.60
CA TYR A 42 -8.62 -0.60 0.99
C TYR A 42 -8.40 0.77 1.63
N VAL A 43 -9.49 1.53 1.87
CA VAL A 43 -9.42 2.86 2.52
C VAL A 43 -8.93 2.76 3.96
N ALA A 44 -9.28 1.70 4.68
CA ALA A 44 -8.80 1.49 6.05
C ALA A 44 -7.34 1.02 6.08
N LEU A 45 -6.93 0.21 5.10
CA LEU A 45 -5.63 -0.44 5.08
C LEU A 45 -4.48 0.56 4.84
N ILE A 46 -4.68 1.57 3.99
CA ILE A 46 -3.62 2.55 3.67
C ILE A 46 -3.21 3.39 4.90
N PRO A 47 -4.12 4.10 5.62
CA PRO A 47 -3.78 4.81 6.84
C PRO A 47 -3.19 3.89 7.91
N PHE A 48 -3.74 2.69 8.05
CA PHE A 48 -3.23 1.70 9.01
C PHE A 48 -1.78 1.32 8.71
N LEU A 49 -1.44 1.07 7.44
CA LEU A 49 -0.08 0.77 7.05
C LEU A 49 0.84 1.96 7.30
N ASN A 50 0.44 3.16 6.86
CA ASN A 50 1.28 4.36 7.05
C ASN A 50 1.54 4.65 8.52
N TRP A 51 0.52 4.50 9.38
CA TRP A 51 0.66 4.60 10.83
C TRP A 51 1.59 3.50 11.39
N SER A 52 1.46 2.27 10.89
CA SER A 52 2.29 1.15 11.36
C SER A 52 3.79 1.36 11.11
N PHE A 53 4.18 2.07 10.05
CA PHE A 53 5.60 2.38 9.77
C PHE A 53 6.20 3.42 10.74
N GLY A 54 5.35 4.22 11.41
CA GLY A 54 5.79 5.15 12.45
C GLY A 54 5.83 4.52 13.85
N VAL A 55 5.04 3.45 14.09
CA VAL A 55 4.84 2.88 15.43
C VAL A 55 5.50 1.52 15.61
N ILE A 56 5.50 0.68 14.58
CA ILE A 56 6.04 -0.68 14.65
C ILE A 56 7.53 -0.61 14.29
N PRO A 57 8.43 -1.04 15.18
CA PRO A 57 9.85 -1.10 14.87
C PRO A 57 10.11 -2.18 13.82
N GLU A 58 11.11 -1.93 12.97
CA GLU A 58 11.58 -2.91 12.01
C GLU A 58 12.42 -3.99 12.69
N PHE A 59 12.27 -5.24 12.24
CA PHE A 59 13.05 -6.36 12.74
C PHE A 59 14.32 -6.50 11.92
N GLN A 60 15.48 -6.41 12.56
CA GLN A 60 16.75 -6.66 11.89
C GLN A 60 16.96 -8.16 11.73
N ILE A 61 17.02 -8.61 10.47
CA ILE A 61 17.35 -10.00 10.12
C ILE A 61 18.87 -10.18 10.12
N VAL A 62 19.59 -9.18 9.62
CA VAL A 62 21.05 -9.16 9.56
C VAL A 62 21.53 -7.85 10.16
N ALA A 63 22.36 -7.95 11.21
CA ALA A 63 22.95 -6.79 11.85
C ALA A 63 23.92 -6.05 10.90
N PRO A 64 24.03 -4.71 10.98
CA PRO A 64 25.00 -3.94 10.19
C PRO A 64 26.43 -4.36 10.54
N THR A 65 27.18 -4.89 9.57
CA THR A 65 28.56 -5.36 9.79
C THR A 65 29.61 -4.27 9.53
N ASN A 66 29.20 -3.05 9.17
CA ASN A 66 30.07 -1.92 8.77
C ASN A 66 31.08 -2.22 7.65
N THR A 67 31.00 -3.41 7.02
CA THR A 67 31.90 -3.89 5.96
C THR A 67 31.13 -4.84 5.04
N GLY A 68 31.39 -4.75 3.73
CA GLY A 68 30.81 -5.63 2.71
C GLY A 68 29.42 -5.23 2.21
N LEU A 69 28.79 -6.11 1.42
CA LEU A 69 27.48 -5.87 0.78
C LEU A 69 26.37 -5.63 1.81
N THR A 70 26.48 -6.14 3.04
CA THR A 70 25.50 -5.99 4.13
C THR A 70 25.87 -4.90 5.14
N ALA A 71 26.67 -3.90 4.74
CA ALA A 71 27.16 -2.85 5.64
C ALA A 71 26.03 -2.11 6.39
N GLN A 72 24.88 -1.90 5.74
CA GLN A 72 23.69 -1.24 6.30
C GLN A 72 22.71 -2.20 7.00
N GLY A 73 23.06 -3.49 7.11
CA GLY A 73 22.17 -4.53 7.65
C GLY A 73 21.01 -4.88 6.73
N VAL A 74 20.12 -5.75 7.18
CA VAL A 74 18.85 -6.07 6.49
C VAL A 74 17.74 -5.97 7.53
N SER A 75 16.82 -5.03 7.33
CA SER A 75 15.64 -4.89 8.17
C SER A 75 14.38 -5.32 7.41
N LEU A 76 13.51 -6.03 8.11
CA LEU A 76 12.22 -6.44 7.60
C LEU A 76 11.15 -5.80 8.46
N HIS A 77 10.33 -5.00 7.82
CA HIS A 77 9.13 -4.49 8.46
C HIS A 77 8.03 -5.56 8.32
N PRO A 78 7.33 -5.97 9.39
CA PRO A 78 6.31 -7.01 9.29
C PRO A 78 5.21 -6.67 8.26
N MET A 79 4.96 -5.37 8.12
CA MET A 79 3.93 -4.85 7.23
C MET A 79 4.36 -4.84 5.77
N THR A 80 5.62 -5.16 5.44
CA THR A 80 6.10 -5.30 4.05
C THR A 80 5.34 -6.36 3.26
N MET A 81 4.95 -7.46 3.92
CA MET A 81 4.09 -8.48 3.28
C MET A 81 2.67 -7.95 3.08
N VAL A 82 2.18 -7.17 4.04
CA VAL A 82 0.84 -6.59 4.00
C VAL A 82 0.75 -5.48 2.95
N THR A 83 1.79 -4.65 2.78
CA THR A 83 1.86 -3.66 1.69
C THR A 83 1.80 -4.33 0.32
N GLY A 84 2.40 -5.53 0.17
CA GLY A 84 2.21 -6.38 -1.02
C GLY A 84 0.77 -6.74 -1.30
N MET A 85 0.02 -7.11 -0.25
CA MET A 85 -1.41 -7.41 -0.38
C MET A 85 -2.26 -6.17 -0.72
N VAL A 86 -1.79 -4.95 -0.45
CA VAL A 86 -2.50 -3.72 -0.84
C VAL A 86 -2.62 -3.61 -2.35
N PHE A 87 -1.59 -3.95 -3.12
CA PHE A 87 -1.64 -3.95 -4.58
C PHE A 87 -2.73 -4.86 -5.11
N VAL A 88 -2.82 -6.05 -4.51
CA VAL A 88 -3.85 -7.03 -4.83
C VAL A 88 -5.25 -6.50 -4.52
N ILE A 89 -5.44 -5.91 -3.33
CA ILE A 89 -6.73 -5.34 -2.93
C ILE A 89 -7.08 -4.17 -3.86
N ARG A 90 -6.11 -3.34 -4.24
CA ARG A 90 -6.29 -2.26 -5.22
C ARG A 90 -6.85 -2.80 -6.52
N ASP A 91 -6.27 -3.86 -7.08
CA ASP A 91 -6.74 -4.46 -8.33
C ASP A 91 -8.20 -4.93 -8.22
N PHE A 92 -8.60 -5.50 -7.07
CA PHE A 92 -10.00 -5.88 -6.83
C PHE A 92 -10.92 -4.66 -6.76
N VAL A 93 -10.51 -3.59 -6.08
CA VAL A 93 -11.27 -2.34 -5.99
C VAL A 93 -11.37 -1.67 -7.36
N GLN A 94 -10.30 -1.69 -8.16
CA GLN A 94 -10.26 -1.13 -9.50
C GLN A 94 -11.20 -1.90 -10.45
N ARG A 95 -11.28 -3.23 -10.36
CA ARG A 95 -12.29 -4.00 -11.12
C ARG A 95 -13.72 -3.71 -10.70
N GLU A 96 -13.92 -3.46 -9.41
CA GLU A 96 -15.25 -3.15 -8.87
C GLU A 96 -15.71 -1.73 -9.23
N MET A 97 -14.80 -0.76 -9.20
CA MET A 97 -15.11 0.67 -9.26
C MET A 97 -14.60 1.38 -10.53
N GLY A 98 -13.77 0.72 -11.33
CA GLY A 98 -13.05 1.31 -12.45
C GLY A 98 -12.14 2.46 -12.00
N HIS A 99 -12.07 3.50 -12.82
CA HIS A 99 -11.28 4.73 -12.57
C HIS A 99 -11.68 5.49 -11.28
N ARG A 100 -12.84 5.20 -10.68
CA ARG A 100 -13.28 5.83 -9.43
C ARG A 100 -12.42 5.42 -8.23
N VAL A 101 -11.60 4.37 -8.38
CA VAL A 101 -10.60 3.97 -7.38
C VAL A 101 -9.68 5.13 -6.99
N LEU A 102 -9.37 6.06 -7.90
CA LEU A 102 -8.55 7.24 -7.64
C LEU A 102 -9.14 8.15 -6.55
N LEU A 103 -10.46 8.30 -6.51
CA LEU A 103 -11.13 9.11 -5.48
C LEU A 103 -11.06 8.43 -4.11
N VAL A 104 -11.24 7.10 -4.10
CA VAL A 104 -11.15 6.28 -2.90
C VAL A 104 -9.72 6.28 -2.35
N MET A 105 -8.73 6.21 -3.23
CA MET A 105 -7.32 6.32 -2.91
C MET A 105 -6.96 7.70 -2.36
N ALA A 106 -7.42 8.78 -3.00
CA ALA A 106 -7.20 10.15 -2.51
C ALA A 106 -7.76 10.34 -1.09
N MET A 107 -8.93 9.78 -0.81
CA MET A 107 -9.52 9.78 0.52
C MET A 107 -8.70 8.96 1.52
N ALA A 108 -8.18 7.80 1.12
CA ALA A 108 -7.30 7.00 1.98
C ALA A 108 -5.97 7.70 2.30
N ILE A 109 -5.41 8.44 1.34
CA ILE A 109 -4.24 9.30 1.53
C ILE A 109 -4.58 10.45 2.49
N ALA A 110 -5.75 11.10 2.33
CA ALA A 110 -6.20 12.15 3.24
C ALA A 110 -6.32 11.65 4.69
N TRP A 111 -6.86 10.45 4.89
CA TRP A 111 -6.86 9.80 6.20
C TRP A 111 -5.46 9.45 6.70
N SER A 112 -4.54 9.11 5.80
CA SER A 112 -3.14 8.86 6.17
C SER A 112 -2.44 10.11 6.70
N PHE A 113 -2.74 11.30 6.18
CA PHE A 113 -2.24 12.56 6.74
C PHE A 113 -2.75 12.82 8.16
N TYR A 114 -3.92 12.28 8.51
CA TYR A 114 -4.49 12.42 9.86
C TYR A 114 -3.86 11.45 10.87
N TYR A 115 -3.52 10.22 10.46
CA TYR A 115 -3.06 9.16 11.34
C TYR A 115 -1.54 8.92 11.34
N ALA A 116 -0.85 9.24 10.26
CA ALA A 116 0.56 8.92 10.05
C ALA A 116 1.39 10.18 9.80
N TRP A 117 2.71 10.00 9.74
CA TRP A 117 3.62 11.09 9.39
C TRP A 117 3.33 11.62 7.97
N PRO A 118 3.18 12.93 7.77
CA PRO A 118 2.83 13.52 6.48
C PRO A 118 3.74 13.10 5.33
N VAL A 119 5.03 12.90 5.61
CA VAL A 119 6.02 12.44 4.64
C VAL A 119 5.72 11.03 4.12
N ILE A 120 5.32 10.11 5.00
CA ILE A 120 4.94 8.73 4.63
C ILE A 120 3.63 8.73 3.84
N ALA A 121 2.66 9.55 4.26
CA ALA A 121 1.38 9.69 3.55
C ALA A 121 1.58 10.21 2.12
N LEU A 122 2.45 11.22 1.96
CA LEU A 122 2.81 11.77 0.65
C LEU A 122 3.55 10.74 -0.21
N ALA A 123 4.54 10.06 0.34
CA ALA A 123 5.30 9.04 -0.37
C ALA A 123 4.40 7.90 -0.85
N SER A 124 3.47 7.44 -0.01
CA SER A 124 2.47 6.44 -0.39
C SER A 124 1.57 6.94 -1.51
N GLY A 125 1.11 8.19 -1.44
CA GLY A 125 0.27 8.77 -2.49
C GLY A 125 0.97 8.84 -3.85
N ILE A 126 2.25 9.25 -3.86
CA ILE A 126 3.06 9.28 -5.08
C ILE A 126 3.31 7.86 -5.61
N ALA A 127 3.68 6.93 -4.72
CA ALA A 127 3.96 5.54 -5.08
C ALA A 127 2.72 4.85 -5.68
N PHE A 128 1.53 5.09 -5.11
CA PHE A 128 0.27 4.61 -5.67
C PHE A 128 -0.08 5.26 -7.00
N ALA A 129 0.07 6.59 -7.14
CA ALA A 129 -0.21 7.28 -8.40
C ALA A 129 0.67 6.76 -9.55
N ILE A 130 1.95 6.51 -9.27
CA ILE A 130 2.87 5.92 -10.25
C ILE A 130 2.44 4.49 -10.59
N SER A 131 2.11 3.68 -9.58
CA SER A 131 1.68 2.31 -9.79
C SER A 131 0.40 2.22 -10.62
N GLU A 132 -0.58 3.09 -10.37
CA GLU A 132 -1.81 3.18 -11.17
C GLU A 132 -1.50 3.61 -12.61
N GLY A 133 -0.52 4.50 -12.81
CA GLY A 133 -0.02 4.86 -14.14
C GLY A 133 0.60 3.68 -14.89
N VAL A 134 1.39 2.86 -14.20
CA VAL A 134 1.95 1.62 -14.77
C VAL A 134 0.83 0.64 -15.13
N ASP A 135 -0.15 0.45 -14.25
CA ASP A 135 -1.31 -0.39 -14.52
C ASP A 135 -2.09 0.11 -15.74
N TRP A 136 -2.43 1.39 -15.77
CA TRP A 136 -3.14 1.99 -16.90
C TRP A 136 -2.40 1.79 -18.23
N LEU A 137 -1.07 2.00 -18.24
CA LEU A 137 -0.24 1.79 -19.41
C LEU A 137 -0.22 0.31 -19.83
N MET A 138 -0.06 -0.60 -18.87
CA MET A 138 -0.09 -2.04 -19.11
C MET A 138 -1.44 -2.51 -19.66
N PHE A 139 -2.56 -2.08 -19.07
CA PHE A 139 -3.90 -2.48 -19.50
C PHE A 139 -4.31 -1.86 -20.84
N THR A 140 -3.80 -0.67 -21.17
CA THR A 140 -4.08 0.00 -22.44
C THR A 140 -3.31 -0.63 -23.60
N PHE A 141 -2.04 -0.97 -23.40
CA PHE A 141 -1.17 -1.41 -24.50
C PHE A 141 -1.00 -2.94 -24.61
N THR A 142 -1.38 -3.73 -23.59
CA THR A 142 -1.19 -5.19 -23.63
C THR A 142 -2.51 -5.97 -23.72
N LYS A 143 -2.51 -7.05 -24.51
CA LYS A 143 -3.64 -7.96 -24.71
C LYS A 143 -3.45 -9.34 -24.05
N TYR A 144 -2.76 -9.39 -22.91
CA TYR A 144 -2.52 -10.65 -22.19
C TYR A 144 -3.77 -11.13 -21.43
N ARG A 145 -3.73 -12.35 -20.88
CA ARG A 145 -4.75 -12.84 -19.93
C ARG A 145 -4.72 -12.02 -18.64
N LEU A 146 -5.86 -11.89 -17.98
CA LEU A 146 -6.01 -11.11 -16.75
C LEU A 146 -4.99 -11.51 -15.67
N SER A 147 -4.81 -12.81 -15.42
CA SER A 147 -3.80 -13.31 -14.48
C SER A 147 -2.35 -12.90 -14.82
N THR A 148 -2.00 -12.86 -16.11
CA THR A 148 -0.67 -12.44 -16.59
C THR A 148 -0.49 -10.93 -16.51
N ARG A 149 -1.53 -10.15 -16.79
CA ARG A 149 -1.48 -8.69 -16.67
C ARG A 149 -1.23 -8.27 -15.24
N ILE A 150 -1.94 -8.85 -14.27
CA ILE A 150 -1.73 -8.58 -12.84
C ILE A 150 -0.27 -8.81 -12.44
N LEU A 151 0.27 -9.97 -12.83
CA LEU A 151 1.63 -10.35 -12.45
C LEU A 151 2.66 -9.40 -13.08
N LEU A 152 2.50 -9.08 -14.36
CA LEU A 152 3.42 -8.22 -15.10
C LEU A 152 3.32 -6.76 -14.63
N SER A 153 2.12 -6.29 -14.35
CA SER A 153 1.89 -4.94 -13.81
C SER A 153 2.48 -4.81 -12.41
N SER A 154 2.24 -5.81 -11.55
CA SER A 154 2.88 -5.88 -10.23
C SER A 154 4.41 -5.95 -10.32
N ALA A 155 4.95 -6.71 -11.28
CA ALA A 155 6.40 -6.82 -11.47
C ALA A 155 7.06 -5.50 -11.90
N LEU A 156 6.35 -4.64 -12.63
CA LEU A 156 6.84 -3.33 -13.03
C LEU A 156 6.56 -2.25 -11.98
N ALA A 157 5.39 -2.28 -11.35
CA ALA A 157 4.96 -1.30 -10.35
C ALA A 157 5.68 -1.51 -9.00
N ALA A 158 5.86 -2.76 -8.55
CA ALA A 158 6.42 -3.03 -7.21
C ALA A 158 7.83 -2.47 -7.01
N PRO A 159 8.78 -2.57 -7.96
CA PRO A 159 10.10 -1.93 -7.84
C PRO A 159 10.01 -0.41 -7.70
N VAL A 160 9.21 0.23 -8.54
CA VAL A 160 9.09 1.71 -8.58
C VAL A 160 8.40 2.22 -7.33
N ASP A 161 7.30 1.59 -6.94
CA ASP A 161 6.55 1.91 -5.73
C ASP A 161 7.42 1.71 -4.47
N THR A 162 8.16 0.61 -4.39
CA THR A 162 9.05 0.33 -3.28
C THR A 162 10.14 1.37 -3.14
N THR A 163 10.72 1.84 -4.25
CA THR A 163 11.72 2.90 -4.23
C THR A 163 11.14 4.19 -3.65
N VAL A 164 9.98 4.65 -4.14
CA VAL A 164 9.35 5.88 -3.68
C VAL A 164 8.91 5.76 -2.21
N PHE A 165 8.35 4.62 -1.84
CA PHE A 165 7.90 4.37 -0.47
C PHE A 165 9.06 4.30 0.53
N LEU A 166 10.10 3.53 0.24
CA LEU A 166 11.27 3.42 1.12
C LEU A 166 12.04 4.74 1.20
N TYR A 167 12.10 5.51 0.13
CA TYR A 167 12.67 6.86 0.15
C TYR A 167 11.89 7.77 1.09
N GLY A 168 10.56 7.75 1.01
CA GLY A 168 9.70 8.49 1.92
C GLY A 168 9.81 8.05 3.38
N ALA A 169 9.89 6.74 3.62
CA ALA A 169 10.09 6.19 4.96
C ALA A 169 11.45 6.59 5.54
N ASP A 170 12.52 6.58 4.73
CA ASP A 170 13.84 7.04 5.12
C ASP A 170 13.83 8.53 5.46
N LEU A 171 13.23 9.35 4.60
CA LEU A 171 13.09 10.80 4.82
C LEU A 171 12.25 11.10 6.07
N ALA A 172 11.17 10.38 6.29
CA ALA A 172 10.32 10.57 7.47
C ALA A 172 11.10 10.26 8.76
N LYS A 173 11.90 9.19 8.75
CA LYS A 173 12.81 8.84 9.85
C LYS A 173 13.89 9.90 10.08
N GLN A 174 14.45 10.49 9.03
CA GLN A 174 15.40 11.60 9.16
C GLN A 174 14.75 12.83 9.82
N MET A 175 13.52 13.16 9.43
CA MET A 175 12.81 14.35 9.93
C MET A 175 12.27 14.18 11.35
N GLU A 176 11.70 13.02 11.66
CA GLU A 176 11.00 12.78 12.94
C GLU A 176 11.92 12.20 14.02
N LEU A 177 12.91 11.40 13.62
CA LEU A 177 13.82 10.70 14.55
C LEU A 177 15.28 11.19 14.47
N GLY A 178 15.59 12.12 13.56
CA GLY A 178 16.96 12.66 13.40
C GLY A 178 17.99 11.62 12.96
N MET A 179 17.55 10.52 12.34
CA MET A 179 18.43 9.43 11.92
C MET A 179 19.21 9.77 10.64
N ASP A 180 20.34 9.12 10.42
CA ASP A 180 21.15 9.30 9.22
C ASP A 180 20.44 8.83 7.93
N PRO A 181 20.81 9.34 6.75
CA PRO A 181 20.27 8.85 5.48
C PRO A 181 20.66 7.38 5.18
N GLY A 182 19.73 6.64 4.57
CA GLY A 182 19.99 5.27 4.10
C GLY A 182 19.77 4.19 5.17
N ASN A 183 19.00 4.49 6.21
CA ASN A 183 18.59 3.51 7.21
C ASN A 183 17.49 2.57 6.68
N SER A 184 16.60 3.08 5.82
CA SER A 184 15.48 2.32 5.26
C SER A 184 15.63 2.05 3.77
N LEU A 185 16.21 2.99 3.03
CA LEU A 185 16.45 2.87 1.59
C LEU A 185 17.88 2.38 1.32
N HIS A 186 18.02 1.07 1.17
CA HIS A 186 19.22 0.43 0.66
C HIS A 186 18.88 -0.83 -0.12
N VAL A 187 19.88 -1.35 -0.84
CA VAL A 187 19.69 -2.43 -1.82
C VAL A 187 19.02 -3.66 -1.20
N TRP A 188 19.42 -4.06 0.01
CA TRP A 188 18.85 -5.25 0.64
C TRP A 188 17.40 -5.08 1.09
N ASN A 189 17.08 -3.97 1.77
CA ASN A 189 15.69 -3.69 2.14
C ASN A 189 14.81 -3.54 0.90
N TRP A 190 15.33 -2.87 -0.13
CA TRP A 190 14.63 -2.75 -1.40
C TRP A 190 14.32 -4.12 -2.01
N ILE A 191 15.30 -5.04 -2.07
CA ILE A 191 15.10 -6.41 -2.55
C ILE A 191 14.04 -7.13 -1.71
N VAL A 192 14.16 -7.09 -0.38
CA VAL A 192 13.22 -7.77 0.53
C VAL A 192 11.80 -7.23 0.36
N PHE A 193 11.64 -5.92 0.21
CA PHE A 193 10.34 -5.31 -0.04
C PHE A 193 9.76 -5.69 -1.39
N VAL A 194 10.56 -5.66 -2.45
CA VAL A 194 10.10 -6.08 -3.78
C VAL A 194 9.68 -7.55 -3.75
N ILE A 195 10.48 -8.43 -3.15
CA ILE A 195 10.13 -9.86 -3.01
C ILE A 195 8.83 -10.01 -2.21
N GLY A 196 8.70 -9.34 -1.07
CA GLY A 196 7.50 -9.41 -0.23
C GLY A 196 6.23 -9.01 -0.98
N LYS A 197 6.32 -7.95 -1.80
CA LYS A 197 5.21 -7.53 -2.68
C LYS A 197 4.92 -8.53 -3.79
N MET A 198 5.96 -9.06 -4.41
CA MET A 198 5.83 -10.04 -5.50
C MET A 198 5.24 -11.37 -5.03
N VAL A 199 5.50 -11.81 -3.79
CA VAL A 199 4.86 -13.00 -3.22
C VAL A 199 3.34 -12.83 -3.20
N GLY A 200 2.83 -11.67 -2.76
CA GLY A 200 1.40 -11.36 -2.80
C GLY A 200 0.81 -11.40 -4.21
N ALA A 201 1.50 -10.77 -5.16
CA ALA A 201 1.09 -10.75 -6.58
C ALA A 201 1.06 -12.17 -7.20
N VAL A 202 2.06 -13.01 -6.92
CA VAL A 202 2.14 -14.39 -7.41
C VAL A 202 0.99 -15.23 -6.86
N ILE A 203 0.72 -15.15 -5.55
CA ILE A 203 -0.38 -15.89 -4.92
C ILE A 203 -1.71 -15.55 -5.58
N VAL A 204 -1.96 -14.26 -5.80
CA VAL A 204 -3.23 -13.79 -6.38
C VAL A 204 -3.35 -14.13 -7.84
N SER A 205 -2.26 -13.96 -8.61
CA SER A 205 -2.22 -14.41 -10.00
C SER A 205 -2.50 -15.91 -10.10
N ALA A 206 -1.95 -16.73 -9.19
CA ALA A 206 -2.21 -18.17 -9.15
C ALA A 206 -3.68 -18.50 -8.82
N VAL A 207 -4.28 -17.81 -7.84
CA VAL A 207 -5.70 -18.00 -7.48
C VAL A 207 -6.62 -17.62 -8.63
N ILE A 208 -6.36 -16.49 -9.30
CA ILE A 208 -7.16 -16.02 -10.44
C ILE A 208 -6.99 -16.96 -11.63
N ARG A 209 -5.75 -17.36 -11.94
CA ARG A 209 -5.46 -18.33 -13.01
C ARG A 209 -6.19 -19.65 -12.80
N ARG A 210 -6.30 -20.11 -11.55
CA ARG A 210 -7.09 -21.32 -11.23
C ARG A 210 -8.58 -21.11 -11.53
N ARG A 211 -9.13 -19.93 -11.25
CA ARG A 211 -10.54 -19.60 -11.57
C ARG A 211 -10.79 -19.44 -13.06
N GLU A 212 -9.85 -18.84 -13.80
CA GLU A 212 -9.87 -18.76 -15.27
C GLU A 212 -9.89 -20.18 -15.87
N ASN A 213 -9.02 -21.08 -15.40
CA ASN A 213 -8.98 -22.46 -15.87
C ASN A 213 -10.27 -23.25 -15.56
N LEU A 214 -11.00 -22.86 -14.51
CA LEU A 214 -12.29 -23.45 -14.13
C LEU A 214 -13.49 -22.81 -14.87
N GLY A 215 -13.25 -21.82 -15.74
CA GLY A 215 -14.31 -21.10 -16.46
C GLY A 215 -15.18 -20.20 -15.58
N LEU A 216 -14.78 -19.95 -14.33
CA LEU A 216 -15.51 -19.11 -13.38
C LEU A 216 -15.26 -17.61 -13.58
N VAL A 217 -14.19 -17.27 -14.28
CA VAL A 217 -13.78 -15.90 -14.59
C VAL A 217 -13.36 -15.89 -16.05
N ASP A 218 -13.89 -14.93 -16.81
CA ASP A 218 -13.49 -14.76 -18.20
C ASP A 218 -12.02 -14.30 -18.26
N PRO A 219 -11.11 -15.05 -18.90
CA PRO A 219 -9.70 -14.67 -19.04
C PRO A 219 -9.49 -13.38 -19.85
N ALA A 220 -10.52 -12.90 -20.55
CA ALA A 220 -10.56 -11.63 -21.27
C ALA A 220 -11.31 -10.51 -20.54
N ALA A 221 -11.89 -10.75 -19.36
CA ALA A 221 -12.53 -9.70 -18.57
C ALA A 221 -11.50 -8.62 -18.21
N ALA A 222 -11.78 -7.39 -18.63
CA ALA A 222 -11.01 -6.19 -18.32
C ALA A 222 -11.39 -5.66 -16.93
#